data_AF-A0A7S7EU41-F1
#
_entry.id   AF-A0A7S7EU41-F1
#
_cell.length_a   1.000
_cell.length_b   1.000
_cell.length_c   1.000
_cell.angle_alpha   90.00
_cell.angle_beta   90.00
_cell.angle_gamma   90.00
#
_symmetry.space_group_name_H-M   'P 1'
#
loop_
_entity.id
_entity.type
_entity.pdbx_description
1 polymer ?
#
loop_
_entity_poly.entity_id
_entity_poly.type
_entity_poly.pdbx_seq_one_letter_code
_entity_poly.pdbx_strand_id
1 'polypeptide(L)' 'MDSMIVRKTNLFPVEVLGITVLDQNGDYNVYLNDKLSYDAQAEAFRHEIEHIKQGHFFRWEDVAFLEEQAEYEVV' A
#
# COMPACT_ATOMS: atom_id res chain seq x y z
N MET A 1 -18.95 3.23 0.50
CA MET A 1 -18.67 2.42 -0.69
C MET A 1 -17.17 2.25 -0.61
N ASP A 2 -16.68 1.02 -0.38
CA ASP A 2 -15.26 0.77 -0.15
C ASP A 2 -14.65 0.21 -1.42
N SER A 3 -14.51 1.06 -2.44
CA SER A 3 -13.89 0.62 -3.70
C SER A 3 -12.38 0.74 -3.57
N MET A 4 -11.66 -0.25 -4.07
CA MET A 4 -10.21 -0.21 -4.17
C MET A 4 -9.80 0.06 -5.62
N ILE A 5 -9.00 1.09 -5.83
CA ILE A 5 -8.53 1.51 -7.15
C ILE A 5 -7.01 1.39 -7.18
N VAL A 6 -6.50 0.53 -8.05
CA VAL A 6 -5.06 0.28 -8.21
C VAL A 6 -4.53 1.02 -9.43
N ARG A 7 -3.45 1.78 -9.27
CA ARG A 7 -2.81 2.56 -10.34
C ARG A 7 -1.31 2.31 -10.35
N LYS A 8 -0.72 2.27 -11.55
CA LYS A 8 0.73 2.28 -11.73
C LYS A 8 1.17 3.70 -12.10
N THR A 9 2.24 4.20 -11.50
CA THR A 9 2.71 5.59 -11.71
C THR A 9 4.24 5.68 -11.71
N ASN A 10 4.80 6.53 -12.58
CA ASN A 10 6.25 6.80 -12.69
C ASN A 10 6.71 8.00 -11.87
N LEU A 11 5.81 8.65 -11.13
CA LEU A 11 6.09 9.90 -10.44
C LEU A 11 6.85 9.72 -9.12
N PHE A 12 7.05 8.48 -8.66
CA PHE A 12 7.74 8.19 -7.42
C PHE A 12 9.25 7.97 -7.59
N PRO A 13 10.07 8.34 -6.60
CA PRO A 13 11.44 7.81 -6.45
C PRO A 13 11.41 6.28 -6.38
N VAL A 14 12.51 5.60 -6.77
CA VAL A 14 12.56 4.12 -6.81
C VAL A 14 12.45 3.51 -5.40
N GLU A 15 12.81 4.28 -4.40
CA GLU A 15 12.77 3.94 -2.98
C GLU A 15 11.33 3.82 -2.44
N VAL A 16 10.35 4.45 -3.11
CA VAL A 16 8.93 4.31 -2.76
C VAL A 16 8.34 3.22 -3.64
N LEU A 17 8.07 2.05 -3.05
CA LEU A 17 7.62 0.89 -3.81
C LEU A 17 6.13 0.93 -4.14
N GLY A 18 5.34 1.39 -3.17
CA GLY A 18 3.90 1.59 -3.24
C GLY A 18 3.45 2.59 -2.19
N ILE A 19 2.19 3.02 -2.29
CA ILE A 19 1.50 3.79 -1.25
C ILE A 19 -0.01 3.63 -1.38
N THR A 20 -0.69 3.55 -0.24
CA THR A 20 -2.15 3.56 -0.16
C THR A 20 -2.65 4.85 0.46
N VAL A 21 -3.64 5.46 -0.19
CA VAL A 21 -4.30 6.69 0.27
C VAL A 21 -5.79 6.44 0.39
N LEU A 22 -6.32 6.60 1.60
CA LEU A 22 -7.76 6.64 1.85
C LEU A 22 -8.30 8.03 1.50
N ASP A 23 -9.28 8.11 0.60
CA ASP A 23 -9.89 9.39 0.23
C ASP A 23 -11.11 9.75 1.08
N GLN A 24 -11.65 10.95 0.85
CA GLN A 24 -12.80 11.49 1.59
C GLN A 24 -14.11 10.70 1.39
N ASN A 25 -14.20 9.85 0.36
CA ASN A 25 -15.37 8.98 0.11
C ASN A 25 -15.23 7.61 0.79
N GLY A 26 -14.04 7.33 1.37
CA GLY A 26 -13.71 6.03 1.93
C GLY A 26 -13.14 5.05 0.90
N ASP A 27 -12.79 5.50 -0.31
CA ASP A 27 -12.18 4.63 -1.32
C ASP A 27 -10.66 4.52 -1.10
N TYR A 28 -10.13 3.31 -1.22
CA TYR A 28 -8.70 3.04 -1.13
C TYR A 28 -8.02 3.24 -2.48
N ASN A 29 -7.09 4.18 -2.55
CA ASN A 29 -6.31 4.46 -3.74
C ASN A 29 -4.90 3.89 -3.56
N VAL A 30 -4.62 2.76 -4.21
CA VAL A 30 -3.32 2.07 -4.16
C VAL A 30 -2.50 2.48 -5.38
N TYR A 31 -1.32 3.04 -5.14
CA TYR A 31 -0.38 3.44 -6.18
C TYR A 31 0.86 2.56 -6.11
N LEU A 32 1.23 1.95 -7.25
CA LEU A 32 2.44 1.14 -7.39
C LEU A 32 3.45 1.87 -8.27
N ASN A 33 4.72 1.82 -7.89
CA ASN A 33 5.78 2.41 -8.67
C ASN A 33 6.03 1.61 -9.96
N ASP A 34 5.82 2.24 -11.11
CA ASP A 34 5.95 1.56 -12.41
C ASP A 34 7.39 1.30 -12.83
N LYS A 35 8.37 1.90 -12.13
CA LYS A 35 9.81 1.72 -12.36
C LYS A 35 10.31 0.37 -11.83
N LEU A 36 9.53 -0.30 -11.00
CA LEU A 36 9.86 -1.60 -10.42
C LEU A 36 9.58 -2.76 -11.38
N SER A 37 10.22 -3.90 -11.14
CA SER A 37 9.86 -5.15 -11.83
C SER A 37 8.44 -5.56 -11.48
N TYR A 38 7.85 -6.44 -12.29
CA TYR A 38 6.51 -6.96 -12.02
C TYR A 38 6.43 -7.64 -10.64
N ASP A 39 7.44 -8.43 -10.28
CA ASP A 39 7.48 -9.14 -9.00
C ASP A 39 7.55 -8.17 -7.83
N ALA A 40 8.39 -7.14 -7.92
CA ALA A 40 8.48 -6.10 -6.89
C ALA A 40 7.20 -5.26 -6.80
N GLN A 41 6.52 -4.98 -7.91
CA GLN A 41 5.19 -4.34 -7.89
C GLN A 41 4.15 -5.25 -7.21
N ALA A 42 4.24 -6.57 -7.41
CA ALA A 42 3.33 -7.52 -6.79
C ALA A 42 3.59 -7.65 -5.28
N GLU A 43 4.85 -7.60 -4.84
CA GLU A 43 5.24 -7.54 -3.43
C GLU A 43 4.74 -6.26 -2.78
N ALA A 44 5.02 -5.10 -3.38
CA ALA A 44 4.51 -3.81 -2.92
C ALA A 44 2.98 -3.81 -2.82
N PHE A 45 2.29 -4.35 -3.84
CA PHE A 45 0.84 -4.48 -3.78
C PHE A 45 0.38 -5.32 -2.59
N ARG A 46 1.00 -6.48 -2.33
CA ARG A 46 0.64 -7.31 -1.17
C ARG A 46 0.82 -6.56 0.15
N HIS A 47 1.92 -5.84 0.31
CA HIS A 47 2.18 -4.96 1.47
C HIS A 47 1.07 -3.93 1.66
N GLU A 48 0.75 -3.17 0.61
CA GLU A 48 -0.31 -2.17 0.63
C GLU A 48 -1.69 -2.76 0.99
N ILE A 49 -1.99 -3.97 0.53
CA ILE A 49 -3.22 -4.69 0.89
C ILE A 49 -3.25 -5.07 2.38
N GLU A 50 -2.12 -5.43 2.99
CA GLU A 50 -2.07 -5.75 4.41
C GLU A 50 -2.40 -4.52 5.28
N HIS A 51 -1.95 -3.32 4.91
CA HIS A 51 -2.39 -2.08 5.57
C HIS A 51 -3.91 -1.91 5.57
N ILE A 52 -4.55 -2.22 4.43
CA ILE A 52 -6.02 -2.13 4.28
C ILE A 52 -6.70 -3.19 5.14
N LYS A 53 -6.28 -4.46 5.06
CA LYS A 53 -6.88 -5.57 5.80
C LYS A 53 -6.76 -5.40 7.32
N GLN A 54 -5.63 -4.90 7.79
CA GLN A 54 -5.35 -4.67 9.20
C GLN A 54 -5.93 -3.33 9.71
N GLY A 55 -6.59 -2.55 8.84
CA GLY A 55 -7.25 -1.31 9.21
C GLY A 55 -6.30 -0.22 9.69
N HIS A 56 -5.06 -0.18 9.18
CA HIS A 56 -4.01 0.75 9.62
C HIS A 56 -4.43 2.23 9.49
N PHE A 57 -5.31 2.55 8.54
CA PHE A 57 -5.84 3.91 8.33
C PHE A 57 -6.78 4.42 9.42
N PHE A 58 -7.24 3.56 10.33
CA PHE A 58 -8.15 3.91 11.43
C PHE A 58 -7.54 3.65 12.81
N ARG A 59 -6.23 3.41 12.83
CA ARG A 59 -5.42 3.10 14.00
C ARG A 59 -4.60 4.33 14.41
N TRP A 60 -4.23 4.40 15.69
CA TRP A 60 -3.53 5.56 16.28
C TRP A 60 -2.10 5.22 16.73
N GLU A 61 -1.66 4.00 16.45
CA GLU A 61 -0.30 3.52 16.69
C GLU A 61 0.73 4.23 15.81
N ASP A 62 2.00 4.13 16.19
CA ASP A 62 3.10 4.74 15.45
C ASP A 62 3.23 4.13 14.04
N VAL A 63 3.54 4.97 13.05
CA VAL A 63 3.66 4.53 11.65
C VAL A 63 4.72 3.45 11.51
N ALA A 64 5.87 3.54 12.17
CA ALA A 64 6.92 2.53 12.07
C ALA A 64 6.44 1.16 12.56
N PHE A 65 5.61 1.14 13.61
CA PHE A 65 4.99 -0.08 14.10
C PHE A 65 3.96 -0.65 13.11
N LEU A 66 3.16 0.22 12.48
CA LEU A 66 2.18 -0.20 11.47
C LEU A 66 2.84 -0.71 10.18
N GLU A 67 3.98 -0.16 9.78
CA GLU A 67 4.78 -0.64 8.65
C GLU A 67 5.38 -2.03 8.94
N GLU A 68 5.93 -2.24 10.14
CA GLU A 68 6.46 -3.54 10.56
C GLU A 68 5.35 -4.62 10.57
N GLN A 69 4.14 -4.27 11.02
CA GLN A 69 3.00 -5.19 11.01
C GLN A 69 2.47 -5.53 9.62
N ALA A 70 2.68 -4.66 8.63
CA ALA A 70 2.21 -4.87 7.27
C ALA A 70 3.09 -5.83 6.45
N GLU A 71 4.22 -6.30 7.00
CA GLU A 71 5.08 -7.27 6.33
C GLU A 71 4.30 -8.55 5.98
N TYR A 72 4.18 -8.81 4.68
CA TYR A 72 3.61 -10.04 4.16
C TYR A 72 4.62 -11.18 4.33
N GLU A 73 4.51 -11.97 5.40
CA GLU A 73 5.27 -13.22 5.52
C GLU A 73 4.81 -14.21 4.43
N VAL A 74 5.72 -14.55 3.51
CA VAL A 74 5.55 -15.72 2.63
C VAL A 74 5.85 -16.95 3.47
N VAL A 75 4.80 -17.59 4.00
CA VAL A 75 4.90 -18.91 4.67
C VAL A 75 5.07 -20.02 3.64
#